data_AF-A0A6P1CZF0-F1
#
_entry.id   AF-A0A6P1CZF0-F1
#
_cell.length_a   1.000
_cell.length_b   1.000
_cell.length_c   1.000
_cell.angle_alpha   90.00
_cell.angle_beta   90.00
_cell.angle_gamma   90.00
#
_symmetry.space_group_name_H-M   'P 1'
#
loop_
_entity.id
_entity.type
_entity.pdbx_description
1 polymer ?
#
loop_
_entity_poly.entity_id
_entity_poly.type
_entity_poly.pdbx_seq_one_letter_code
_entity_poly.pdbx_strand_id
1 'polypeptide(L)'
;IHIRDDAEARNAWLATLRRIADRDDVHGAIVGRTVRLLCDAGRIDATESARRLAAALSIGSTAAAKAEWIDGFLGGRGLLLVHDRALLRLVDDWLGSLDD
;
A
#
# COMPACT_ATOMS: atom_id res chain seq x y z
N ILE A 1 -17.12 17.42 22.06
CA ILE A 1 -15.81 17.16 21.43
C ILE A 1 -15.82 17.79 20.06
N HIS A 2 -15.13 18.92 19.90
CA HIS A 2 -14.98 19.59 18.61
C HIS A 2 -13.95 18.77 17.82
N ILE A 3 -14.39 17.90 16.89
CA ILE A 3 -13.53 17.38 15.80
C ILE A 3 -13.30 18.56 14.86
N ARG A 4 -12.63 19.60 15.35
CA ARG A 4 -12.20 20.71 14.51
C ARG A 4 -11.17 20.12 13.57
N ASP A 5 -11.35 20.41 12.29
CA ASP A 5 -10.46 20.11 11.18
C ASP A 5 -9.06 20.64 11.50
N ASP A 6 -8.32 19.89 12.31
CA ASP A 6 -6.97 20.25 12.72
C ASP A 6 -6.05 19.84 11.59
N ALA A 7 -5.92 20.75 10.63
CA ALA A 7 -5.07 20.58 9.47
C ALA A 7 -3.62 20.29 9.87
N GLU A 8 -3.17 20.81 11.02
CA GLU A 8 -1.84 20.54 11.57
C GLU A 8 -1.74 19.09 12.04
N ALA A 9 -2.70 18.62 12.86
CA ALA A 9 -2.76 17.22 13.29
C ALA A 9 -2.89 16.26 12.09
N ARG A 10 -3.69 16.60 11.09
CA ARG A 10 -3.83 15.81 9.85
C ARG A 10 -2.51 15.76 9.08
N ASN A 11 -1.81 16.87 8.94
CA ASN A 11 -0.52 16.92 8.25
C ASN A 11 0.55 16.14 9.03
N ALA A 12 0.59 16.27 10.36
CA ALA A 12 1.50 15.51 11.23
C ALA A 12 1.24 13.99 11.13
N TRP A 13 -0.03 13.60 11.06
CA TRP A 13 -0.43 12.22 10.84
C TRP A 13 0.02 11.69 9.47
N LEU A 14 -0.28 12.41 8.38
CA LEU A 14 0.11 12.02 7.03
C LEU A 14 1.64 11.97 6.87
N ALA A 15 2.38 12.88 7.51
CA ALA A 15 3.83 12.84 7.53
C ALA A 15 4.37 11.62 8.31
N THR A 16 3.69 11.21 9.38
CA THR A 16 4.03 9.99 10.12
C THR A 16 3.78 8.74 9.30
N LEU A 17 2.64 8.67 8.60
CA LEU A 17 2.35 7.60 7.65
C LEU A 17 3.42 7.55 6.55
N ARG A 18 3.82 8.69 5.97
CA ARG A 18 4.89 8.72 4.97
C ARG A 18 6.19 8.12 5.52
N ARG A 19 6.61 8.51 6.73
CA ARG A 19 7.80 7.94 7.38
C ARG A 19 7.69 6.44 7.60
N ILE A 20 6.53 5.92 7.99
CA ILE A 20 6.31 4.48 8.15
C ILE A 20 6.39 3.77 6.80
N ALA A 21 5.79 4.34 5.75
CA ALA A 21 5.78 3.75 4.41
C ALA A 21 7.15 3.69 3.74
N ASP A 22 8.11 4.49 4.20
CA ASP A 22 9.47 4.59 3.65
C ASP A 22 10.50 3.77 4.45
N ARG A 23 10.07 3.08 5.52
CA ARG A 23 10.92 2.22 6.34
C ARG A 23 10.92 0.78 5.85
N ASP A 24 12.07 0.13 5.94
CA ASP A 24 12.31 -1.29 5.62
C ASP A 24 12.23 -2.21 6.85
N ASP A 25 12.28 -1.66 8.06
CA ASP A 25 12.23 -2.36 9.35
C ASP A 25 10.81 -2.42 9.97
N VAL A 26 9.78 -2.16 9.16
CA VAL A 26 8.37 -2.23 9.55
C VAL A 26 7.72 -3.45 8.90
N HIS A 27 6.83 -4.11 9.64
CA HIS A 27 6.07 -5.27 9.15
C HIS A 27 5.34 -4.96 7.83
N GLY A 28 5.44 -5.87 6.85
CA GLY A 28 4.93 -5.65 5.48
C GLY A 28 3.48 -5.22 5.41
N ALA A 29 2.60 -5.87 6.18
CA ALA A 29 1.18 -5.48 6.30
C ALA A 29 0.95 -4.02 6.74
N ILE A 30 1.77 -3.50 7.66
CA ILE A 30 1.66 -2.10 8.10
C ILE A 30 2.12 -1.17 6.99
N VAL A 31 3.21 -1.50 6.30
CA VAL A 31 3.72 -0.73 5.17
C VAL A 31 2.66 -0.68 4.05
N GLY A 32 2.14 -1.83 3.62
CA GLY A 32 1.10 -1.92 2.60
C GLY A 32 -0.14 -1.09 2.97
N ARG A 33 -0.62 -1.21 4.21
CA ARG A 33 -1.78 -0.42 4.69
C ARG A 33 -1.51 1.09 4.65
N THR A 34 -0.31 1.49 5.03
CA THR A 34 0.11 2.89 5.06
C THR A 34 0.22 3.47 3.65
N VAL A 35 0.78 2.73 2.70
CA VAL A 35 0.82 3.09 1.28
C VAL A 35 -0.61 3.29 0.76
N ARG A 36 -1.53 2.35 1.02
CA ARG A 36 -2.94 2.51 0.63
C ARG A 36 -3.57 3.77 1.22
N LEU A 37 -3.41 4.02 2.53
CA LEU A 37 -3.94 5.22 3.18
C LEU A 37 -3.41 6.53 2.57
N LEU A 38 -2.12 6.56 2.22
CA LEU A 38 -1.51 7.72 1.56
C LEU A 38 -2.03 7.91 0.12
N CYS A 39 -2.29 6.81 -0.60
CA CYS A 39 -2.88 6.84 -1.93
C CYS A 39 -4.31 7.37 -1.89
N ASP A 40 -5.14 6.86 -0.97
CA ASP A 40 -6.52 7.31 -0.79
C ASP A 40 -6.58 8.78 -0.37
N ALA A 41 -5.58 9.26 0.38
CA ALA A 41 -5.42 10.67 0.76
C ALA A 41 -4.79 11.56 -0.32
N GLY A 42 -4.47 11.02 -1.51
CA GLY A 42 -3.84 11.75 -2.61
C GLY A 42 -2.42 12.23 -2.32
N ARG A 43 -1.73 11.65 -1.33
CA ARG A 43 -0.35 12.00 -0.94
C ARG A 43 0.71 11.20 -1.67
N ILE A 44 0.34 10.03 -2.17
CA ILE A 44 1.04 9.34 -3.24
C ILE A 44 0.06 9.13 -4.38
N ASP A 45 0.54 9.28 -5.60
CA ASP A 45 -0.27 8.99 -6.77
C ASP A 45 -0.31 7.48 -7.07
N ALA A 46 -1.16 7.12 -8.02
CA ALA A 46 -1.32 5.73 -8.46
C ALA A 46 -0.01 5.13 -8.99
N THR A 47 0.84 5.94 -9.64
CA THR A 47 2.13 5.51 -10.20
C THR A 47 3.11 5.12 -9.11
N GLU A 48 3.26 5.95 -8.08
CA GLU A 48 4.10 5.66 -6.92
C GLU A 48 3.55 4.48 -6.11
N SER A 49 2.24 4.40 -5.94
CA SER A 49 1.59 3.25 -5.29
C SER A 49 1.88 1.94 -6.06
N ALA A 50 1.76 1.97 -7.39
CA ALA A 50 2.06 0.83 -8.25
C ALA A 50 3.54 0.42 -8.16
N ARG A 51 4.47 1.39 -8.15
CA ARG A 51 5.91 1.14 -7.99
C ARG A 51 6.22 0.46 -6.67
N ARG A 52 5.58 0.89 -5.57
CA ARG A 52 5.76 0.29 -4.24
C ARG A 52 5.19 -1.13 -4.17
N LEU A 53 4.02 -1.37 -4.77
CA LEU A 53 3.46 -2.72 -4.89
C LEU A 53 4.42 -3.63 -5.68
N ALA A 54 4.87 -3.19 -6.86
CA ALA A 54 5.80 -3.96 -7.69
C ALA A 54 7.11 -4.29 -6.96
N ALA A 55 7.68 -3.33 -6.21
CA ALA A 55 8.88 -3.54 -5.41
C ALA A 55 8.65 -4.59 -4.30
N ALA A 56 7.55 -4.49 -3.56
CA ALA A 56 7.20 -5.44 -2.49
C ALA A 56 6.93 -6.87 -2.99
N LEU A 57 6.47 -7.00 -4.23
CA LEU A 57 6.16 -8.28 -4.86
C LEU A 57 7.32 -8.88 -5.68
N SER A 58 8.44 -8.16 -5.76
CA SER A 58 9.63 -8.56 -6.51
C SER A 58 10.20 -9.90 -6.05
N ILE A 59 11.04 -10.52 -6.90
CA ILE A 59 11.62 -11.84 -6.66
C ILE A 59 12.44 -11.90 -5.35
N GLY A 60 13.00 -10.77 -4.90
CA GLY A 60 13.83 -10.71 -3.69
C GLY A 60 13.09 -10.92 -2.36
N SER A 61 11.75 -10.90 -2.35
CA SER A 61 10.95 -11.08 -1.13
C SER A 61 10.44 -12.52 -1.00
N THR A 62 10.35 -13.03 0.24
CA THR A 62 9.74 -14.34 0.51
C THR A 62 8.25 -14.32 0.18
N ALA A 63 7.66 -15.48 -0.14
CA ALA A 63 6.22 -15.57 -0.42
C ALA A 63 5.36 -15.04 0.74
N ALA A 64 5.75 -15.32 1.99
CA ALA A 64 5.08 -14.80 3.18
C ALA A 64 5.15 -13.26 3.25
N ALA A 65 6.32 -12.66 3.02
CA ALA A 65 6.48 -11.21 3.03
C ALA A 65 5.64 -10.52 1.94
N LYS A 66 5.56 -11.13 0.74
CA LYS A 66 4.68 -10.67 -0.35
C LYS A 66 3.21 -10.69 0.10
N ALA A 67 2.76 -11.81 0.68
CA ALA A 67 1.40 -11.99 1.15
C ALA A 67 1.02 -11.00 2.26
N GLU A 68 1.90 -10.78 3.23
CA GLU A 68 1.68 -9.81 4.31
C GLU A 68 1.54 -8.40 3.77
N TRP A 69 2.41 -7.99 2.84
CA TRP A 69 2.36 -6.65 2.26
C TRP A 69 1.07 -6.41 1.47
N ILE A 70 0.71 -7.35 0.58
CA ILE A 70 -0.49 -7.21 -0.24
C ILE A 70 -1.78 -7.25 0.59
N ASP A 71 -1.84 -8.08 1.64
CA ASP A 71 -2.99 -8.12 2.56
C ASP A 71 -3.20 -6.78 3.26
N GLY A 72 -2.12 -6.17 3.75
CA GLY A 72 -2.14 -4.82 4.32
C GLY A 72 -2.61 -3.76 3.33
N PHE A 73 -2.11 -3.82 2.09
CA PHE A 73 -2.45 -2.88 1.02
C PHE A 73 -3.92 -2.98 0.58
N LEU A 74 -4.47 -4.19 0.52
CA LEU A 74 -5.88 -4.44 0.20
C LEU A 74 -6.81 -4.21 1.41
N GLY A 75 -6.26 -4.13 2.61
CA GLY A 75 -7.03 -3.93 3.84
C GLY A 75 -7.84 -5.16 4.24
N GLY A 76 -7.34 -6.37 3.96
CA GLY A 76 -7.99 -7.64 4.30
C GLY A 76 -9.28 -7.95 3.54
N ARG A 77 -9.65 -7.14 2.54
CA ARG A 77 -10.84 -7.34 1.70
C ARG A 77 -10.53 -6.95 0.26
N GLY A 78 -10.55 -7.93 -0.66
CA GLY A 78 -10.25 -7.73 -2.08
C GLY A 78 -11.23 -6.85 -2.86
N LEU A 79 -12.25 -6.28 -2.22
CA LEU A 79 -13.27 -5.43 -2.86
C LEU A 79 -12.65 -4.24 -3.62
N LEU A 80 -11.51 -3.77 -3.13
CA LEU A 80 -10.73 -2.71 -3.76
C LEU A 80 -10.31 -3.02 -5.20
N LEU A 81 -10.00 -4.28 -5.50
CA LEU A 81 -9.63 -4.74 -6.84
C LEU A 81 -10.81 -4.64 -7.83
N VAL A 82 -12.05 -4.68 -7.33
CA VAL A 82 -13.25 -4.52 -8.15
C VAL A 82 -13.38 -3.08 -8.66
N HIS A 83 -12.96 -2.11 -7.84
CA HIS A 83 -13.08 -0.69 -8.14
C HIS A 83 -11.87 -0.12 -8.88
N ASP A 84 -10.69 -0.71 -8.70
CA ASP A 84 -9.44 -0.23 -9.30
C ASP A 84 -8.90 -1.23 -10.33
N ARG A 85 -9.27 -1.01 -11.60
CA ARG A 85 -8.86 -1.86 -12.74
C ARG A 85 -7.37 -1.78 -13.03
N ALA A 86 -6.72 -0.66 -12.71
CA ALA A 86 -5.28 -0.52 -12.93
C ALA A 86 -4.52 -1.38 -11.92
N LEU A 87 -4.94 -1.33 -10.65
CA LEU A 87 -4.41 -2.19 -9.61
C LEU A 87 -4.69 -3.67 -9.88
N LEU A 88 -5.90 -4.03 -10.31
CA LEU A 88 -6.24 -5.41 -10.61
C LEU A 88 -5.30 -5.99 -11.66
N ARG A 89 -5.03 -5.26 -12.75
CA ARG A 89 -4.05 -5.70 -13.76
C ARG A 89 -2.64 -5.85 -13.19
N LEU A 90 -2.20 -4.93 -12.33
CA LEU A 90 -0.87 -5.03 -11.73
C LEU A 90 -0.72 -6.29 -10.86
N VAL A 91 -1.77 -6.66 -10.12
CA VAL A 91 -1.79 -7.90 -9.33
C VAL A 91 -1.87 -9.13 -10.25
N ASP A 92 -2.67 -9.06 -11.31
CA ASP A 92 -2.82 -10.12 -12.31
C ASP A 92 -1.52 -10.40 -13.07
N ASP A 93 -0.84 -9.36 -13.56
CA ASP A 93 0.47 -9.43 -14.21
C ASP A 93 1.51 -10.06 -13.28
N TRP A 94 1.48 -9.69 -11.99
CA TRP A 94 2.35 -10.32 -10.99
C TRP A 94 2.02 -11.80 -10.80
N LEU A 95 0.75 -12.17 -10.64
CA LEU A 95 0.33 -13.57 -10.48
C LEU A 95 0.73 -14.41 -11.71
N GLY A 96 0.53 -13.89 -12.92
CA GLY A 96 0.93 -14.56 -14.16
C GLY A 96 2.45 -14.70 -14.31
N SER A 97 3.25 -13.87 -13.63
CA SER A 97 4.70 -14.02 -13.57
C SER A 97 5.19 -15.10 -12.58
N LEU A 98 4.29 -15.68 -11.76
CA LEU A 98 4.64 -16.72 -10.80
C LEU A 98 4.69 -18.13 -11.41
N ASP A 99 4.24 -18.30 -12.66
CA ASP A 99 4.34 -19.58 -13.37
C ASP A 99 5.78 -19.78 -13.91
N ASP A 100 6.67 -20.12 -12.98
CA ASP A 100 7.93 -20.90 -13.14
C ASP A 100 8.50 -21.28 -11.75
#